data_AF-A0AA36F367-F1
#
_entry.id   AF-A0AA36F367-F1
#
_cell.length_a   1.000
_cell.length_b   1.000
_cell.length_c   1.000
_cell.angle_alpha   90.00
_cell.angle_beta   90.00
_cell.angle_gamma   90.00
#
_symmetry.space_group_name_H-M   'P 1'
#
loop_
_entity.id
_entity.type
_entity.pdbx_description
1 polymer ?
#
loop_
_entity_poly.entity_id
_entity_poly.type
_entity_poly.pdbx_seq_one_letter_code
_entity_poly.pdbx_strand_id
1 'polypeptide(L)'
;MSFYKEYKVWNTQHNVQKEVKAESLEDLLIKAKAEFGIDSTTEVKLVLDEDGTEVDDEDYFQFVSSDTTLQILLSFQSWSPIHLLRASYDVSDGPPALPNDLLLLLSGIKFDLAKCLALSDNHLEEITKIPVSDLATILVDSEQFARNFKEACEMELITREDNDDLLQLIRMAAEHQNGSVKRQKIDNTESDD
;
A
#
# COMPACT_ATOMS: atom_id res chain seq x y z
N MET A 1 35.80 -25.67 6.15
CA MET A 1 34.64 -25.64 5.23
C MET A 1 33.65 -24.71 5.85
N SER A 2 33.26 -23.65 5.15
CA SER A 2 32.22 -22.75 5.65
C SER A 2 30.87 -23.42 5.38
N PHE A 3 30.11 -23.74 6.42
CA PHE A 3 28.84 -24.47 6.33
C PHE A 3 27.63 -23.53 6.18
N TYR A 4 27.83 -22.38 5.52
CA TYR A 4 26.75 -21.44 5.29
C TYR A 4 26.03 -21.73 3.97
N LYS A 5 24.74 -21.46 3.96
CA LYS A 5 23.90 -21.42 2.77
C LYS A 5 23.46 -19.99 2.51
N GLU A 6 23.27 -19.68 1.23
CA GLU A 6 22.80 -18.36 0.78
C GLU A 6 21.30 -18.42 0.54
N TYR A 7 20.58 -17.47 1.11
CA TYR A 7 19.13 -17.38 1.06
C TYR A 7 18.71 -16.04 0.47
N LYS A 8 17.71 -16.07 -0.40
CA LYS A 8 17.06 -14.85 -0.90
C LYS A 8 15.97 -14.45 0.06
N VAL A 9 16.08 -13.26 0.64
CA VAL A 9 15.11 -12.75 1.60
C VAL A 9 14.52 -11.46 1.05
N TRP A 10 13.19 -11.38 0.96
CA TRP A 10 12.46 -10.15 0.71
C TRP A 10 12.18 -9.43 2.02
N ASN A 11 12.19 -8.11 1.96
CA ASN A 11 11.68 -7.30 3.06
C ASN A 11 10.15 -7.46 3.19
N THR A 12 9.65 -6.94 4.30
CA THR A 12 8.23 -6.94 4.63
C THR A 12 7.31 -6.37 3.55
N GLN A 13 7.80 -5.39 2.79
CA GLN A 13 7.02 -4.68 1.77
C GLN A 13 7.12 -5.32 0.38
N HIS A 14 7.93 -6.37 0.23
CA HIS A 14 8.21 -7.02 -1.05
C HIS A 14 8.73 -6.06 -2.13
N ASN A 15 9.56 -5.09 -1.73
CA ASN A 15 10.17 -4.11 -2.63
C ASN A 15 11.70 -4.15 -2.64
N VAL A 16 12.34 -4.75 -1.64
CA VAL A 16 13.79 -4.94 -1.56
C VAL A 16 14.08 -6.41 -1.27
N GLN A 17 14.87 -7.03 -2.16
CA GLN A 17 15.41 -8.37 -1.97
C GLN A 17 16.89 -8.29 -1.59
N LYS A 18 17.32 -9.15 -0.66
CA LYS A 18 18.72 -9.29 -0.26
C LYS A 18 19.13 -10.75 -0.20
N GLU A 19 20.38 -11.01 -0.52
CA GLU A 19 20.99 -12.33 -0.37
C GLU A 19 21.72 -12.37 0.97
N VAL A 20 21.29 -13.28 1.85
CA VAL A 20 21.80 -13.40 3.21
C VAL A 20 22.42 -14.77 3.40
N LYS A 21 23.67 -14.80 3.87
CA LYS A 21 24.40 -16.04 4.16
C LYS A 21 24.22 -16.42 5.61
N ALA A 22 23.63 -17.59 5.87
CA ALA A 22 23.35 -18.06 7.22
C ALA A 22 23.69 -19.53 7.39
N GLU A 23 24.01 -19.90 8.64
CA GLU A 23 24.28 -21.29 9.05
C GLU A 23 23.11 -21.91 9.81
N SER A 24 22.23 -21.09 10.39
CA SER A 24 21.02 -21.50 11.11
C SER A 24 19.87 -20.52 10.90
N LEU A 25 18.65 -20.90 11.30
CA LEU A 25 17.47 -20.04 11.23
C LEU A 25 17.66 -18.77 12.08
N GLU A 26 18.19 -18.92 13.29
CA GLU A 26 18.48 -17.81 14.20
C GLU A 26 19.50 -16.83 13.59
N ASP A 27 20.58 -17.36 12.99
CA ASP A 27 21.60 -16.55 12.33
C ASP A 27 21.04 -15.81 11.10
N LEU A 28 20.15 -16.47 10.34
CA LEU A 28 19.45 -15.83 9.22
C LEU A 28 18.57 -14.68 9.68
N LEU A 29 17.78 -14.87 10.75
CA LEU A 29 16.91 -13.83 11.30
C LEU A 29 17.71 -12.62 11.79
N ILE A 30 18.80 -12.83 12.51
CA ILE A 30 19.67 -11.76 13.01
C ILE A 30 20.27 -10.96 11.85
N LYS A 31 20.83 -11.66 10.85
CA LYS A 31 21.44 -11.01 9.68
C LYS A 31 20.41 -10.31 8.81
N ALA A 32 19.26 -10.93 8.57
CA ALA A 32 18.16 -10.32 7.82
C ALA A 32 17.66 -9.04 8.51
N LYS A 33 17.45 -9.05 9.83
CA LYS A 33 17.09 -7.83 10.58
C LYS A 33 18.12 -6.72 10.39
N ALA A 34 19.41 -7.04 10.54
CA ALA A 34 20.49 -6.06 10.38
C ALA A 34 20.53 -5.49 8.94
N GLU A 35 20.37 -6.36 7.94
CA GLU A 35 20.32 -5.99 6.54
C GLU A 35 19.12 -5.08 6.22
N PHE A 36 17.94 -5.37 6.75
CA PHE A 36 16.74 -4.55 6.50
C PHE A 36 16.59 -3.36 7.45
N GLY A 37 17.53 -3.14 8.37
CA GLY A 37 17.48 -2.05 9.34
C GLY A 37 16.35 -2.19 10.37
N ILE A 38 15.97 -3.43 10.69
CA ILE A 38 14.98 -3.74 11.71
C ILE A 38 15.69 -3.80 13.08
N ASP A 39 15.11 -3.16 14.09
CA ASP A 39 15.64 -3.19 15.44
C ASP A 39 15.76 -4.64 15.96
N SER A 40 16.86 -4.93 16.64
CA SER A 40 17.14 -6.30 17.13
C SER A 40 16.10 -6.80 18.13
N THR A 41 15.46 -5.88 18.86
CA THR A 41 14.39 -6.15 19.83
C THR A 41 13.03 -6.38 19.19
N THR A 42 12.84 -6.00 17.92
CA THR A 42 11.58 -6.23 17.22
C THR A 42 11.41 -7.70 16.92
N GLU A 43 10.29 -8.28 17.32
CA GLU A 43 9.96 -9.65 16.96
C GLU A 43 9.56 -9.72 15.48
N VAL A 44 10.10 -10.72 14.81
CA VAL A 44 9.89 -10.99 13.39
C VAL A 44 9.70 -12.48 13.22
N LYS A 45 9.08 -12.86 12.10
CA LYS A 45 8.97 -14.22 11.62
C LYS A 45 9.48 -14.32 10.20
N LEU A 46 9.84 -15.52 9.81
CA LEU A 46 10.30 -15.85 8.48
C LEU A 46 9.26 -16.75 7.83
N VAL A 47 8.88 -16.44 6.60
CA VAL A 47 7.92 -17.24 5.84
C VAL A 47 8.48 -17.57 4.46
N LEU A 48 7.99 -18.64 3.85
CA LEU A 48 8.20 -18.89 2.44
C LEU A 48 7.50 -17.82 1.62
N ASP A 49 8.22 -17.27 0.63
CA ASP A 49 7.66 -16.24 -0.25
C ASP A 49 6.52 -16.77 -1.13
N GLU A 50 6.55 -18.06 -1.47
CA GLU A 50 5.61 -18.70 -2.40
C GLU A 50 4.20 -18.86 -1.83
N ASP A 51 4.07 -19.32 -0.59
CA ASP A 51 2.79 -19.70 0.01
C ASP A 51 2.56 -19.17 1.43
N GLY A 52 3.54 -18.44 1.99
CA GLY A 52 3.46 -17.88 3.33
C GLY A 52 3.63 -18.88 4.46
N THR A 53 4.07 -20.11 4.18
CA THR A 53 4.38 -21.11 5.22
C THR A 53 5.46 -20.57 6.15
N GLU A 54 5.20 -20.55 7.45
CA GLU A 54 6.14 -20.07 8.44
C GLU A 54 7.30 -21.06 8.61
N VAL A 55 8.52 -20.52 8.69
CA VAL A 55 9.75 -21.25 8.99
C VAL A 55 10.09 -20.93 10.45
N ASP A 56 9.54 -21.70 11.39
CA ASP A 56 9.64 -21.47 12.83
C ASP A 56 10.56 -22.46 13.56
N ASP A 57 11.00 -23.53 12.88
CA ASP A 57 11.92 -24.51 13.44
C ASP A 57 13.13 -24.81 12.53
N GLU A 58 14.22 -25.24 13.18
CA GLU A 58 15.51 -25.49 12.53
C GLU A 58 15.47 -26.75 11.64
N ASP A 59 14.64 -27.74 11.99
CA ASP A 59 14.52 -28.97 11.22
C ASP A 59 13.91 -28.67 9.84
N TYR A 60 12.84 -27.86 9.79
CA TYR A 60 12.24 -27.38 8.56
C TYR A 60 13.21 -26.50 7.75
N PHE A 61 13.90 -25.58 8.42
CA PHE A 61 14.87 -24.68 7.79
C PHE A 61 15.99 -25.41 7.03
N GLN A 62 16.44 -26.56 7.54
CA GLN A 62 17.46 -27.38 6.86
C GLN A 62 16.98 -27.96 5.52
N PHE A 63 15.67 -28.18 5.36
CA PHE A 63 15.07 -28.67 4.11
C PHE A 63 14.82 -27.55 3.09
N VAL A 64 14.73 -26.29 3.52
CA VAL A 64 14.54 -25.14 2.62
C VAL A 64 15.70 -25.07 1.64
N SER A 65 15.43 -25.10 0.34
CA SER A 65 16.46 -25.11 -0.70
C SER A 65 17.04 -23.71 -0.93
N SER A 66 18.22 -23.59 -1.56
CA SER A 66 18.90 -22.29 -1.74
C SER A 66 18.25 -21.41 -2.80
N ASP A 67 17.45 -22.01 -3.67
CA ASP A 67 16.61 -21.35 -4.66
C ASP A 67 15.27 -20.89 -4.09
N THR A 68 14.88 -21.38 -2.90
CA THR A 68 13.69 -20.89 -2.20
C THR A 68 13.88 -19.44 -1.79
N THR A 69 12.84 -18.65 -2.05
CA THR A 69 12.78 -17.25 -1.61
C THR A 69 11.99 -17.17 -0.32
N LEU A 70 12.50 -16.41 0.63
CA LEU A 70 11.91 -16.20 1.95
C LEU A 70 11.47 -14.74 2.08
N GLN A 71 10.54 -14.47 2.98
CA GLN A 71 10.13 -13.11 3.33
C GLN A 71 10.23 -12.92 4.84
N ILE A 72 10.84 -11.80 5.26
CA ILE A 72 10.85 -11.39 6.66
C ILE A 72 9.64 -10.50 6.95
N LEU A 73 8.88 -10.86 7.98
CA LEU A 73 7.67 -10.15 8.42
C LEU A 73 7.78 -9.79 9.88
N LEU A 74 7.22 -8.66 10.28
CA LEU A 74 7.04 -8.36 11.70
C LEU A 74 6.02 -9.34 12.30
N SER A 75 6.13 -9.69 13.58
CA SER A 75 5.24 -10.71 14.19
C SER A 75 3.76 -10.40 14.05
N PHE A 76 3.39 -9.12 13.98
CA PHE A 76 2.00 -8.66 13.82
C PHE A 76 1.50 -8.62 12.35
N GLN A 77 2.36 -8.89 11.38
CA GLN A 77 2.00 -8.89 9.96
C GLN A 77 1.70 -10.30 9.46
N SER A 78 0.83 -10.40 8.46
CA SER A 78 0.64 -11.63 7.71
C SER A 78 1.40 -11.58 6.40
N TRP A 79 1.77 -12.76 5.89
CA TRP A 79 2.18 -12.90 4.51
C TRP A 79 1.02 -12.52 3.57
N SER A 80 1.35 -12.10 2.36
CA SER A 80 0.38 -11.79 1.31
C SER A 80 0.94 -12.12 -0.07
N PRO A 81 0.17 -12.79 -0.96
CA PRO A 81 0.59 -13.17 -2.32
C PRO A 81 0.64 -11.99 -3.30
N ILE A 82 0.60 -10.75 -2.81
CA ILE A 82 0.47 -9.54 -3.61
C ILE A 82 1.56 -9.37 -4.68
N HIS A 83 2.76 -9.87 -4.43
CA HIS A 83 3.84 -9.85 -5.41
C HIS A 83 3.66 -10.88 -6.53
N LEU A 84 2.98 -12.00 -6.27
CA LEU A 84 2.61 -13.00 -7.28
C LEU A 84 1.56 -12.42 -8.24
N LEU A 85 0.64 -11.62 -7.70
CA LEU A 85 -0.27 -10.81 -8.53
C LEU A 85 0.55 -9.85 -9.39
N ARG A 86 1.50 -9.10 -8.82
CA ARG A 86 2.37 -8.18 -9.59
C ARG A 86 3.09 -8.86 -10.76
N ALA A 87 3.59 -10.08 -10.58
CA ALA A 87 4.28 -10.84 -11.63
C ALA A 87 3.32 -11.39 -12.71
N SER A 88 2.05 -11.65 -12.38
CA SER A 88 1.07 -12.13 -13.36
C SER A 88 0.58 -11.04 -14.32
N TYR A 89 0.63 -9.77 -13.91
CA TYR A 89 0.27 -8.63 -14.77
C TYR A 89 1.38 -8.20 -15.74
N ASP A 90 2.61 -8.69 -15.60
CA ASP A 90 3.75 -8.32 -16.47
C ASP A 90 3.81 -9.17 -17.77
N VAL A 91 2.90 -10.13 -17.94
CA VAL A 91 2.94 -11.12 -19.05
C VAL A 91 1.70 -11.06 -19.96
N SER A 92 0.75 -10.17 -19.73
CA SER A 92 -0.43 -10.05 -20.58
C SER A 92 -0.71 -8.58 -20.89
N ASP A 93 -1.26 -8.33 -22.08
CA ASP A 93 -1.72 -7.05 -22.64
C ASP A 93 -2.88 -6.43 -21.81
N GLY A 94 -2.73 -6.44 -20.48
CA GLY A 94 -3.67 -6.01 -19.46
C GLY A 94 -3.30 -4.65 -18.87
N PRO A 95 -4.19 -4.07 -18.04
CA PRO A 95 -4.02 -2.74 -17.49
C PRO A 95 -2.67 -2.62 -16.74
N PRO A 96 -2.06 -1.41 -16.73
CA PRO A 96 -0.73 -1.21 -16.17
C PRO A 96 -0.67 -1.74 -14.74
N ALA A 97 0.44 -2.42 -14.41
CA ALA A 97 0.72 -2.90 -13.07
C ALA A 97 0.41 -1.80 -12.05
N LEU A 98 -0.40 -2.13 -11.03
CA LEU A 98 -0.80 -1.17 -10.00
C LEU A 98 0.43 -0.45 -9.42
N PRO A 99 0.35 0.87 -9.18
CA PRO A 99 1.46 1.61 -8.58
C PRO A 99 1.94 0.91 -7.29
N ASN A 100 3.25 0.73 -7.15
CA ASN A 100 3.83 0.04 -5.97
C ASN A 100 3.34 0.65 -4.65
N ASP A 101 3.18 1.97 -4.64
CA ASP A 101 2.74 2.74 -3.48
C ASP A 101 1.28 2.41 -3.12
N LEU A 102 0.40 2.28 -4.12
CA LEU A 102 -1.00 1.88 -3.96
C LEU A 102 -1.09 0.45 -3.43
N LEU A 103 -0.28 -0.44 -3.99
CA LEU A 103 -0.25 -1.85 -3.60
C LEU A 103 0.20 -2.01 -2.13
N LEU A 104 1.18 -1.22 -1.70
CA LEU A 104 1.65 -1.17 -0.32
C LEU A 104 0.62 -0.57 0.64
N LEU A 105 -0.14 0.43 0.20
CA LEU A 105 -1.26 0.98 0.98
C LEU A 105 -2.36 -0.06 1.14
N LEU A 106 -2.81 -0.70 0.05
CA LEU A 106 -3.87 -1.70 0.06
C LEU A 106 -3.51 -2.93 0.91
N SER A 107 -2.27 -3.43 0.80
CA SER A 107 -1.80 -4.54 1.64
C SER A 107 -1.76 -4.17 3.12
N GLY A 108 -1.48 -2.90 3.41
CA GLY A 108 -1.36 -2.38 4.76
C GLY A 108 -2.68 -2.04 5.44
N ILE A 109 -3.75 -1.78 4.68
CA ILE A 109 -5.04 -1.27 5.20
C ILE A 109 -5.67 -2.23 6.21
N LYS A 110 -5.53 -3.55 6.02
CA LYS A 110 -6.05 -4.55 6.97
C LYS A 110 -5.41 -4.46 8.36
N PHE A 111 -4.15 -4.06 8.43
CA PHE A 111 -3.40 -3.94 9.68
C PHE A 111 -3.45 -2.55 10.28
N ASP A 112 -3.66 -1.54 9.43
CA ASP A 112 -3.71 -0.15 9.83
C ASP A 112 -4.68 0.63 8.93
N LEU A 113 -5.91 0.76 9.42
CA LEU A 113 -6.98 1.50 8.74
C LEU A 113 -6.64 2.98 8.55
N ALA A 114 -5.68 3.54 9.29
CA ALA A 114 -5.25 4.92 9.08
C ALA A 114 -4.60 5.11 7.69
N LYS A 115 -4.11 4.01 7.07
CA LYS A 115 -3.59 4.04 5.70
C LYS A 115 -4.65 4.37 4.65
N CYS A 116 -5.94 4.15 4.93
CA CYS A 116 -7.01 4.62 4.06
C CYS A 116 -6.99 6.14 3.87
N LEU A 117 -6.51 6.89 4.88
CA LEU A 117 -6.42 8.36 4.81
C LEU A 117 -5.33 8.84 3.84
N ALA A 118 -4.36 7.99 3.51
CA ALA A 118 -3.30 8.31 2.56
C ALA A 118 -3.70 8.04 1.10
N LEU A 119 -4.92 7.56 0.85
CA LEU A 119 -5.45 7.36 -0.49
C LEU A 119 -5.75 8.72 -1.13
N SER A 120 -4.95 9.06 -2.14
CA SER A 120 -5.16 10.20 -3.02
C SER A 120 -6.29 9.90 -4.00
N ASP A 121 -6.77 10.92 -4.71
CA ASP A 121 -7.83 10.75 -5.72
C ASP A 121 -7.38 9.78 -6.82
N ASN A 122 -6.13 9.89 -7.26
CA ASN A 122 -5.54 8.94 -8.22
C ASN A 122 -5.51 7.50 -7.67
N HIS A 123 -5.23 7.31 -6.37
CA HIS A 123 -5.29 5.98 -5.75
C HIS A 123 -6.73 5.43 -5.76
N LEU A 124 -7.71 6.25 -5.40
CA LEU A 124 -9.12 5.84 -5.38
C LEU A 124 -9.60 5.48 -6.78
N GLU A 125 -9.25 6.28 -7.80
CA GLU A 125 -9.59 6.00 -9.20
C GLU A 125 -9.02 4.67 -9.67
N GLU A 126 -7.77 4.37 -9.35
CA GLU A 126 -7.16 3.07 -9.69
C GLU A 126 -7.89 1.92 -8.98
N ILE A 127 -8.26 2.06 -7.70
CA ILE A 127 -9.03 1.05 -6.96
C ILE A 127 -10.38 0.76 -7.65
N THR A 128 -11.04 1.79 -8.20
CA THR A 128 -12.31 1.58 -8.92
C THR A 128 -12.17 0.70 -10.17
N LYS A 129 -10.97 0.63 -10.77
CA LYS A 129 -10.70 -0.16 -11.97
C LYS A 129 -10.38 -1.63 -11.65
N ILE A 130 -10.00 -1.93 -10.40
CA ILE A 130 -9.61 -3.28 -9.98
C ILE A 130 -10.85 -4.20 -9.90
N PRO A 131 -10.81 -5.41 -10.48
CA PRO A 131 -11.83 -6.43 -10.28
C PRO A 131 -11.94 -6.82 -8.79
N VAL A 132 -13.16 -7.12 -8.34
CA VAL A 132 -13.42 -7.47 -6.93
C VAL A 132 -12.61 -8.69 -6.47
N SER A 133 -12.42 -9.69 -7.34
CA SER A 133 -11.62 -10.88 -7.05
C SER A 133 -10.18 -10.53 -6.69
N ASP A 134 -9.60 -9.63 -7.46
CA ASP A 134 -8.20 -9.26 -7.34
C ASP A 134 -8.02 -8.36 -6.11
N LEU A 135 -8.96 -7.44 -5.89
CA LEU A 135 -9.00 -6.60 -4.70
C LEU A 135 -9.18 -7.42 -3.42
N ALA A 136 -10.01 -8.47 -3.43
CA ALA A 136 -10.17 -9.39 -2.30
C ALA A 136 -8.86 -10.13 -1.98
N THR A 137 -8.13 -10.52 -3.02
CA THR A 137 -6.82 -11.16 -2.88
C THR A 137 -5.79 -10.18 -2.31
N ILE A 138 -5.78 -8.92 -2.77
CA ILE A 138 -4.88 -7.86 -2.28
C ILE A 138 -5.19 -7.50 -0.82
N LEU A 139 -6.47 -7.34 -0.47
CA LEU A 139 -6.90 -7.03 0.90
C LEU A 139 -6.80 -8.24 1.84
N VAL A 140 -6.54 -9.43 1.28
CA VAL A 140 -6.52 -10.71 2.00
C VAL A 140 -7.82 -10.89 2.80
N ASP A 141 -8.96 -10.62 2.16
CA ASP A 141 -10.28 -10.63 2.78
C ASP A 141 -11.37 -11.16 1.83
N SER A 142 -12.61 -11.23 2.31
CA SER A 142 -13.74 -11.70 1.53
C SER A 142 -14.04 -10.79 0.33
N GLU A 143 -14.57 -11.38 -0.75
CA GLU A 143 -15.09 -10.59 -1.88
C GLU A 143 -16.15 -9.57 -1.44
N GLN A 144 -16.95 -9.88 -0.41
CA GLN A 144 -17.93 -8.95 0.11
C GLN A 144 -17.26 -7.74 0.77
N PHE A 145 -16.21 -7.96 1.54
CA PHE A 145 -15.42 -6.85 2.10
C PHE A 145 -14.77 -6.03 0.98
N ALA A 146 -14.18 -6.67 -0.03
CA ALA A 146 -13.59 -5.99 -1.17
C ALA A 146 -14.61 -5.16 -1.96
N ARG A 147 -15.84 -5.66 -2.14
CA ARG A 147 -16.96 -4.89 -2.74
C ARG A 147 -17.28 -3.67 -1.91
N ASN A 148 -17.54 -3.85 -0.62
CA ASN A 148 -17.88 -2.75 0.28
C ASN A 148 -16.76 -1.70 0.35
N PHE A 149 -15.49 -2.14 0.36
CA PHE A 149 -14.33 -1.26 0.36
C PHE A 149 -14.22 -0.47 -0.95
N LYS A 150 -14.44 -1.13 -2.09
CA LYS A 150 -14.47 -0.49 -3.40
C LYS A 150 -15.59 0.55 -3.50
N GLU A 151 -16.80 0.19 -3.08
CA GLU A 151 -17.94 1.11 -3.03
C GLU A 151 -17.65 2.32 -2.12
N ALA A 152 -17.00 2.11 -0.98
CA ALA A 152 -16.58 3.20 -0.10
C ALA A 152 -15.55 4.14 -0.77
N CYS A 153 -14.61 3.60 -1.55
CA CYS A 153 -13.66 4.40 -2.32
C CYS A 153 -14.36 5.23 -3.41
N GLU A 154 -15.35 4.66 -4.09
CA GLU A 154 -16.16 5.36 -5.09
C GLU A 154 -16.98 6.49 -4.46
N MET A 155 -17.59 6.24 -3.29
CA MET A 155 -18.34 7.26 -2.55
C MET A 155 -17.44 8.41 -2.06
N GLU A 156 -16.23 8.09 -1.61
CA GLU A 156 -15.26 9.10 -1.18
C GLU A 156 -14.81 9.99 -2.35
N LEU A 157 -14.60 9.43 -3.55
CA LEU A 157 -14.28 10.21 -4.75
C LEU A 157 -15.39 11.21 -5.08
N ILE A 158 -16.64 10.74 -5.13
CA ILE A 158 -17.80 11.60 -5.40
C ILE A 158 -17.91 12.70 -4.35
N THR A 159 -17.71 12.36 -3.07
CA THR A 159 -17.75 13.34 -1.98
C THR A 159 -16.68 14.42 -2.12
N ARG A 160 -15.47 14.07 -2.57
CA ARG A 160 -14.40 15.04 -2.83
C ARG A 160 -14.72 15.95 -4.01
N GLU A 161 -15.26 15.39 -5.09
CA GLU A 161 -15.72 16.17 -6.26
C GLU A 161 -16.81 17.17 -5.87
N ASP A 162 -17.84 16.72 -5.14
CA ASP A 162 -18.93 17.58 -4.64
C ASP A 162 -18.40 18.72 -3.74
N ASN A 163 -17.41 18.43 -2.89
CA ASN A 163 -16.79 19.41 -2.01
C ASN A 163 -16.01 20.47 -2.81
N ASP A 164 -15.30 20.07 -3.86
CA ASP A 164 -14.57 20.98 -4.73
C ASP A 164 -15.52 21.90 -5.50
N ASP A 165 -16.61 21.36 -6.02
CA ASP A 165 -17.68 22.13 -6.69
C ASP A 165 -18.33 23.13 -5.72
N LEU A 166 -18.62 22.71 -4.49
CA LEU A 166 -19.15 23.60 -3.46
C LEU A 166 -18.17 24.74 -3.13
N LEU A 167 -16.88 24.44 -3.00
CA LEU A 167 -15.85 25.45 -2.74
C LEU A 167 -15.72 26.44 -3.91
N GLN A 168 -15.84 25.98 -5.15
CA GLN A 168 -15.86 26.85 -6.32
C GLN A 168 -17.05 27.80 -6.30
N LEU A 169 -18.25 27.30 -5.99
CA LEU A 169 -19.45 28.14 -5.88
C LEU A 169 -19.32 29.21 -4.80
N ILE A 170 -18.77 28.85 -3.62
CA ILE A 170 -18.52 29.81 -2.53
C ILE A 170 -17.55 30.91 -2.98
N ARG A 171 -16.49 30.56 -3.70
CA ARG A 171 -15.53 31.53 -4.25
C ARG A 171 -16.20 32.50 -5.23
N MET A 172 -16.98 31.98 -6.18
CA MET A 172 -17.72 32.82 -7.12
C MET A 172 -18.68 33.78 -6.40
N ALA A 173 -19.44 33.29 -5.41
CA ALA A 173 -20.34 34.13 -4.62
C ALA A 173 -19.59 35.23 -3.83
N ALA A 174 -18.44 34.90 -3.24
CA ALA A 174 -17.60 35.85 -2.53
C ALA A 174 -17.04 36.94 -3.48
N GLU A 175 -16.61 36.58 -4.68
CA GLU A 175 -16.15 37.51 -5.71
C GLU A 175 -17.27 38.46 -6.16
N HIS A 176 -18.49 37.95 -6.35
CA HIS A 176 -19.66 38.76 -6.69
C HIS A 176 -20.07 39.72 -5.57
N GLN A 177 -19.99 39.32 -4.30
CA GLN A 177 -20.22 40.24 -3.18
C GLN A 177 -19.13 41.32 -3.09
N ASN A 178 -17.86 40.96 -3.27
CA ASN A 178 -16.75 41.93 -3.23
C ASN A 178 -16.77 42.91 -4.42
N GLY A 179 -17.19 42.45 -5.60
CA GLY A 179 -17.37 43.29 -6.79
C GLY A 179 -18.55 44.27 -6.68
N SER A 180 -19.64 43.84 -6.03
CA SER A 180 -20.82 44.69 -5.79
C SER A 180 -20.54 45.81 -4.77
N VAL A 181 -19.78 45.50 -3.71
CA VAL A 181 -19.34 46.48 -2.69
C VAL A 181 -18.34 47.50 -3.27
N LYS A 182 -17.49 47.10 -4.23
CA LYS A 182 -16.59 48.03 -4.93
C LYS A 182 -17.34 48.97 -5.88
N ARG A 183 -18.32 48.49 -6.65
CA ARG A 183 -19.11 49.33 -7.57
C ARG A 183 -19.94 50.40 -6.84
N GLN A 184 -20.60 50.06 -5.72
CA GLN A 184 -21.31 51.04 -4.90
C GLN A 184 -20.40 52.11 -4.27
N LYS A 185 -19.12 51.81 -4.01
CA LYS A 185 -18.18 52.82 -3.50
C LYS A 185 -17.73 53.81 -4.57
N ILE A 186 -17.59 53.37 -5.82
CA ILE A 186 -17.15 54.22 -6.94
C ILE A 186 -18.29 55.16 -7.37
N ASP A 187 -19.52 54.66 -7.48
CA ASP A 187 -20.68 55.50 -7.82
C ASP A 187 -20.96 56.58 -6.76
N ASN A 188 -20.63 56.33 -5.49
CA ASN A 188 -20.78 57.31 -4.40
C ASN A 188 -19.62 58.33 -4.31
N THR A 189 -18.57 58.22 -5.13
CA THR A 189 -17.45 59.17 -5.17
C THR A 189 -17.44 60.08 -6.40
N GLU A 190 -18.35 59.87 -7.36
CA GLU A 190 -18.46 60.67 -8.60
C GLU A 190 -19.59 61.73 -8.58
N SER A 191 -20.24 61.94 -7.43
CA SER A 191 -21.40 62.85 -7.30
C SER A 191 -21.16 64.08 -6.41
N ASP A 192 -19.91 64.38 -6.05
CA ASP A 192 -19.52 65.62 -5.37
C ASP A 192 -18.49 66.40 -6.23
N ASP A 193 -18.97 67.02 -7.32
CA ASP A 193 -18.32 68.17 -8.01
C ASP A 193 -19.40 69.07 -8.66
#